data_AF-A0A2V8DWA6-F1
#
_entry.id   AF-A0A2V8DWA6-F1
#
_cell.length_a   1.000
_cell.length_b   1.000
_cell.length_c   1.000
_cell.angle_alpha   90.00
_cell.angle_beta   90.00
_cell.angle_gamma   90.00
#
_symmetry.space_group_name_H-M   'P 1'
#
loop_
_entity.id
_entity.type
_entity.pdbx_description
1 polymer ?
#
loop_
_entity_poly.entity_id
_entity_poly.type
_entity_poly.pdbx_seq_one_letter_code
_entity_poly.pdbx_strand_id
1 'polypeptide(L)'
;MDFLTWGRNPWQQQILTHVSWNLLWASLFAGIVFLVAHASYMVLSAHRKRTAAETDAMEAARTDLPDRIPRHSLAARMFHWVMAASMFTLLFTAFLPVVGIQFAWVTWHWMAGLVLTAAILFHIVHATFWMDFWSIWVGPSDIPEFKAEILRELGHEVAGPKPGKYPLGNRLYHLAIVFAGLTAVGTGVFMMSRVRTPFFTRDPYLFSDITWGFTYVMHGLAGVSLVGLVIAHVYFAVRPDKWWITKSMLLGWVTRRQYLQYHDPHRWVVGSKPGERARRA
;
A
#
# COMPACT_ATOMS: atom_id res chain seq x y z
N MET A 1 27.97 5.88 3.62
CA MET A 1 27.08 5.03 4.44
C MET A 1 27.06 3.66 3.80
N ASP A 2 27.37 2.61 4.55
CA ASP A 2 27.30 1.26 4.00
C ASP A 2 25.84 0.81 3.88
N PHE A 3 25.46 0.26 2.72
CA PHE A 3 24.11 -0.22 2.42
C PHE A 3 23.90 -1.68 2.84
N LEU A 4 24.99 -2.44 2.93
CA LEU A 4 25.01 -3.88 3.19
C LEU A 4 25.88 -4.17 4.40
N THR A 5 25.50 -5.21 5.15
CA THR A 5 26.28 -5.70 6.29
C THR A 5 26.90 -7.05 5.94
N TRP A 6 28.21 -7.13 6.11
CA TRP A 6 29.01 -8.32 5.87
C TRP A 6 29.46 -8.94 7.20
N GLY A 7 29.54 -10.26 7.23
CA GLY A 7 30.03 -11.02 8.38
C GLY A 7 31.01 -12.10 7.93
N ARG A 8 31.41 -12.97 8.86
CA ARG A 8 32.23 -14.15 8.57
C ARG A 8 31.50 -15.42 8.98
N ASN A 9 31.59 -16.45 8.15
CA ASN A 9 31.11 -17.78 8.49
C ASN A 9 32.13 -18.55 9.36
N PRO A 10 31.82 -19.76 9.86
CA PRO A 10 32.74 -20.54 10.69
C PRO A 10 34.10 -20.84 10.05
N TRP A 11 34.20 -20.78 8.72
CA TRP A 11 35.43 -20.96 7.94
C TRP A 11 36.14 -19.65 7.61
N GLN A 12 35.80 -18.56 8.29
CA GLN A 12 36.35 -17.21 8.08
C GLN A 12 36.10 -16.62 6.68
N GLN A 13 35.20 -17.20 5.90
CA GLN A 13 34.81 -16.66 4.61
C GLN A 13 33.86 -15.49 4.81
N GLN A 14 34.03 -14.44 4.01
CA GLN A 14 33.17 -13.27 4.04
C GLN A 14 31.78 -13.62 3.45
N ILE A 15 30.73 -13.33 4.21
CA ILE A 15 29.34 -13.61 3.82
C ILE A 15 28.48 -12.36 3.98
N LEU A 16 27.47 -12.25 3.11
CA LEU A 16 26.46 -11.20 3.18
C LEU A 16 25.43 -11.59 4.24
N THR A 17 25.10 -10.68 5.18
CA THR A 17 24.25 -11.02 6.33
C THR A 17 22.88 -10.36 6.28
N HIS A 18 22.82 -9.05 6.06
CA HIS A 18 21.58 -8.30 5.95
C HIS A 18 21.84 -6.89 5.38
N VAL A 19 20.77 -6.12 5.16
CA VAL A 19 20.87 -4.69 4.86
C VAL A 19 21.34 -3.88 6.06
N SER A 20 22.05 -2.79 5.82
CA SER A 20 22.40 -1.86 6.89
C SER A 20 21.16 -1.29 7.58
N TRP A 21 21.13 -1.31 8.92
CA TRP A 21 20.04 -0.71 9.69
C TRP A 21 19.99 0.81 9.57
N ASN A 22 21.04 1.45 9.04
CA ASN A 22 20.97 2.85 8.62
C ASN A 22 19.88 3.09 7.57
N LEU A 23 19.50 2.06 6.79
CA LEU A 23 18.39 2.17 5.84
C LEU A 23 17.03 2.27 6.51
N LEU A 24 16.84 1.68 7.70
CA LEU A 24 15.63 1.90 8.50
C LEU A 24 15.53 3.38 8.87
N TRP A 25 16.61 3.95 9.42
CA TRP A 25 16.66 5.36 9.80
C TRP A 25 16.50 6.29 8.60
N ALA A 26 17.12 5.96 7.46
CA ALA A 26 16.95 6.70 6.22
C ALA A 26 15.49 6.64 5.72
N SER A 27 14.82 5.49 5.81
CA SER A 27 13.41 5.33 5.45
C SER A 27 12.50 6.13 6.37
N LEU A 28 12.74 6.10 7.69
CA LEU A 28 12.02 6.93 8.65
C LEU A 28 12.21 8.42 8.40
N PHE A 29 13.46 8.86 8.17
CA PHE A 29 13.78 10.24 7.84
C PHE A 29 13.12 10.67 6.53
N ALA A 30 13.25 9.88 5.46
CA ALA A 30 12.59 10.15 4.18
C ALA A 30 11.07 10.21 4.33
N GLY A 31 10.49 9.33 5.15
CA GLY A 31 9.08 9.37 5.53
C GLY A 31 8.73 10.72 6.17
N ILE A 32 9.43 11.13 7.22
CA ILE A 32 9.19 12.41 7.91
C ILE A 32 9.36 13.60 6.96
N VAL A 33 10.43 13.63 6.16
CA VAL A 33 10.66 14.69 5.17
C VAL A 33 9.53 14.74 4.16
N PHE A 34 9.08 13.59 3.65
CA PHE A 34 7.92 13.51 2.77
C PHE A 34 6.65 14.06 3.45
N LEU A 35 6.39 13.70 4.71
CA LEU A 35 5.25 14.21 5.46
C LEU A 35 5.28 15.73 5.61
N VAL A 36 6.44 16.28 5.98
CA VAL A 36 6.63 17.73 6.17
C VAL A 36 6.52 18.48 4.85
N ALA A 37 7.20 18.00 3.80
CA ALA A 37 7.16 18.60 2.48
C ALA A 37 5.74 18.57 1.91
N HIS A 38 5.08 17.41 1.97
CA HIS A 38 3.71 17.27 1.49
C HIS A 38 2.72 18.09 2.32
N ALA A 39 2.82 18.12 3.64
CA ALA A 39 1.96 18.96 4.48
C ALA A 39 2.17 20.46 4.22
N SER A 40 3.42 20.90 4.07
CA SER A 40 3.75 22.30 3.74
C SER A 40 3.20 22.67 2.37
N TYR A 41 3.42 21.80 1.38
CA TYR A 41 2.85 21.95 0.05
C TYR A 41 1.32 22.09 0.11
N MET A 42 0.65 21.22 0.87
CA MET A 42 -0.80 21.23 1.03
C MET A 42 -1.37 22.52 1.64
N VAL A 43 -0.64 23.14 2.57
CA VAL A 43 -1.04 24.40 3.22
C VAL A 43 -0.80 25.59 2.29
N LEU A 44 0.30 25.56 1.53
CA LEU A 44 0.72 26.66 0.67
C LEU A 44 0.06 26.62 -0.70
N SER A 45 -0.32 25.44 -1.19
CA SER A 45 -0.99 25.30 -2.47
C SER A 45 -2.50 25.40 -2.31
N ALA A 46 -3.11 26.25 -3.14
CA ALA A 46 -4.54 26.39 -3.24
C ALA A 46 -5.13 25.11 -3.85
N HIS A 47 -5.30 24.06 -3.03
CA HIS A 47 -5.99 22.84 -3.41
C HIS A 47 -7.45 23.17 -3.69
N ARG A 48 -7.73 23.56 -4.93
CA ARG A 48 -9.06 23.90 -5.41
C ARG A 48 -9.91 22.64 -5.49
N LYS A 49 -10.52 22.29 -4.35
CA LYS A 49 -11.68 21.39 -4.27
C LYS A 49 -12.77 21.94 -5.20
N ARG A 50 -13.71 21.09 -5.65
CA ARG A 50 -14.94 21.56 -6.29
C ARG A 50 -15.53 22.66 -5.42
N THR A 51 -15.92 23.79 -6.02
CA THR A 51 -16.50 24.87 -5.21
C THR A 51 -17.78 24.38 -4.56
N ALA A 52 -18.20 25.03 -3.47
CA ALA A 52 -19.46 24.71 -2.82
C ALA A 52 -20.61 24.82 -3.84
N ALA A 53 -20.65 25.92 -4.59
CA ALA A 53 -21.65 26.18 -5.62
C ALA A 53 -21.72 25.09 -6.70
N GLU A 54 -20.57 24.65 -7.24
CA GLU A 54 -20.52 23.56 -8.21
C GLU A 54 -20.99 22.23 -7.61
N THR A 55 -20.65 21.96 -6.35
CA THR A 55 -21.07 20.72 -5.66
C THR A 55 -22.57 20.73 -5.40
N ASP A 56 -23.13 21.87 -4.99
CA ASP A 56 -24.55 22.06 -4.72
C ASP A 56 -25.38 21.92 -6.01
N ALA A 57 -24.92 22.49 -7.12
CA ALA A 57 -25.56 22.34 -8.42
C ALA A 57 -25.57 20.87 -8.88
N MET A 58 -24.47 20.14 -8.69
CA MET A 58 -24.41 18.70 -9.01
C MET A 58 -25.33 17.87 -8.12
N GLU A 59 -25.42 18.20 -6.82
CA GLU A 59 -26.29 17.51 -5.87
C GLU A 59 -27.78 17.73 -6.21
N ALA A 60 -28.15 18.96 -6.59
CA ALA A 60 -29.49 19.28 -7.09
C ALA A 60 -29.81 18.58 -8.42
N ALA A 61 -28.83 18.41 -9.31
CA ALA A 61 -29.00 17.74 -10.60
C ALA A 61 -29.00 16.19 -10.51
N ARG A 62 -28.56 15.62 -9.38
CA ARG A 62 -28.38 14.16 -9.19
C ARG A 62 -29.21 13.63 -8.02
N THR A 63 -30.50 13.92 -8.04
CA THR A 63 -31.48 13.39 -7.07
C THR A 63 -31.71 11.88 -7.22
N ASP A 64 -31.29 11.29 -8.34
CA ASP A 64 -31.29 9.86 -8.62
C ASP A 64 -30.30 9.06 -7.75
N LEU A 65 -29.29 9.72 -7.19
CA LEU A 65 -28.28 9.07 -6.36
C LEU A 65 -28.73 8.93 -4.90
N PRO A 66 -28.49 7.77 -4.25
CA PRO A 66 -28.80 7.58 -2.84
C PRO A 66 -27.92 8.44 -1.94
N ASP A 67 -28.43 8.83 -0.77
CA ASP A 67 -27.69 9.65 0.20
C ASP A 67 -26.40 8.98 0.68
N ARG A 68 -26.41 7.64 0.76
CA ARG A 68 -25.25 6.80 1.10
C ARG A 68 -24.88 5.93 -0.09
N ILE A 69 -23.69 6.16 -0.62
CA ILE A 69 -23.16 5.41 -1.76
C ILE A 69 -22.22 4.31 -1.22
N PRO A 70 -22.53 3.02 -1.47
CA PRO A 70 -21.63 1.93 -1.10
C PRO A 70 -20.27 2.06 -1.81
N ARG A 71 -19.19 2.05 -1.03
CA ARG A 71 -17.82 2.14 -1.55
C ARG A 71 -17.07 0.81 -1.39
N HIS A 72 -17.20 0.18 -0.23
CA HIS A 72 -16.52 -1.06 0.13
C HIS A 72 -17.50 -2.06 0.77
N SER A 73 -17.52 -3.29 0.27
CA SER A 73 -18.28 -4.38 0.90
C SER A 73 -17.71 -4.71 2.30
N LEU A 74 -18.50 -5.41 3.13
CA LEU A 74 -18.00 -5.90 4.43
C LEU A 74 -16.77 -6.81 4.23
N ALA A 75 -16.83 -7.74 3.28
CA ALA A 75 -15.72 -8.65 2.97
C ALA A 75 -14.45 -7.88 2.58
N ALA A 76 -14.56 -6.85 1.72
CA ALA A 76 -13.40 -6.04 1.31
C ALA A 76 -12.79 -5.27 2.50
N ARG A 77 -13.62 -4.77 3.42
CA ARG A 77 -13.14 -4.09 4.63
C ARG A 77 -12.44 -5.06 5.58
N MET A 78 -13.05 -6.21 5.87
CA MET A 78 -12.44 -7.24 6.72
C MET A 78 -11.11 -7.70 6.15
N PHE A 79 -11.07 -7.96 4.85
CA PHE A 79 -9.85 -8.34 4.14
C PHE A 79 -8.74 -7.30 4.31
N HIS A 80 -9.04 -6.01 4.10
CA HIS A 80 -8.10 -4.92 4.35
C HIS A 80 -7.60 -4.91 5.80
N TRP A 81 -8.49 -5.02 6.79
CA TRP A 81 -8.10 -4.96 8.21
C TRP A 81 -7.26 -6.16 8.65
N VAL A 82 -7.50 -7.35 8.10
CA VAL A 82 -6.63 -8.52 8.30
C VAL A 82 -5.24 -8.24 7.75
N MET A 83 -5.13 -7.76 6.50
CA MET A 83 -3.84 -7.41 5.91
C MET A 83 -3.13 -6.32 6.70
N ALA A 84 -3.85 -5.29 7.16
CA ALA A 84 -3.29 -4.21 7.96
C ALA A 84 -2.75 -4.72 9.30
N ALA A 85 -3.52 -5.54 10.02
CA ALA A 85 -3.09 -6.14 11.29
C ALA A 85 -1.85 -7.02 11.13
N SER A 86 -1.81 -7.85 10.08
CA SER A 86 -0.62 -8.64 9.73
C SER A 86 0.58 -7.76 9.42
N MET A 87 0.40 -6.71 8.61
CA MET A 87 1.46 -5.78 8.24
C MET A 87 2.04 -5.07 9.45
N PHE A 88 1.21 -4.51 10.33
CA PHE A 88 1.69 -3.87 11.56
C PHE A 88 2.43 -4.84 12.47
N THR A 89 1.90 -6.07 12.62
CA THR A 89 2.57 -7.11 13.41
C THR A 89 3.95 -7.43 12.83
N LEU A 90 4.05 -7.63 11.52
CA LEU A 90 5.32 -7.91 10.83
C LEU A 90 6.33 -6.77 10.99
N LEU A 91 5.91 -5.52 10.78
CA LEU A 91 6.79 -4.36 10.92
C LEU A 91 7.26 -4.18 12.36
N PHE A 92 6.37 -4.28 13.35
CA PHE A 92 6.76 -4.15 14.75
C PHE A 92 7.68 -5.29 15.19
N THR A 93 7.36 -6.54 14.85
CA THR A 93 8.21 -7.68 15.21
C THR A 93 9.57 -7.66 14.50
N ALA A 94 9.66 -7.11 13.29
CA ALA A 94 10.94 -6.95 12.59
C ALA A 94 11.80 -5.81 13.16
N PHE A 95 11.21 -4.67 13.48
CA PHE A 95 11.96 -3.43 13.73
C PHE A 95 12.04 -2.99 15.18
N LEU A 96 11.10 -3.38 16.07
CA LEU A 96 11.21 -3.07 17.49
C LEU A 96 12.50 -3.64 18.13
N PRO A 97 12.94 -4.88 17.82
CA PRO A 97 14.22 -5.39 18.31
C PRO A 97 15.43 -4.59 17.80
N VAL A 98 15.35 -4.04 16.58
CA VAL A 98 16.42 -3.23 15.98
C VAL A 98 16.59 -1.89 16.71
N VAL A 99 15.51 -1.31 17.22
CA VAL A 99 15.54 -0.07 18.01
C VAL A 99 15.71 -0.31 19.53
N GLY A 100 16.00 -1.55 19.93
CA GLY A 100 16.36 -1.91 21.31
C GLY A 100 15.26 -2.56 22.15
N ILE A 101 14.03 -2.72 21.64
CA ILE A 101 12.93 -3.36 22.37
C ILE A 101 12.96 -4.87 22.12
N GLN A 102 13.53 -5.63 23.07
CA GLN A 102 13.69 -7.08 22.97
C GLN A 102 12.46 -7.83 23.50
N PHE A 103 11.96 -8.80 22.72
CA PHE A 103 10.87 -9.70 23.09
C PHE A 103 10.89 -10.96 22.21
N ALA A 104 10.06 -11.97 22.51
CA ALA A 104 9.95 -13.20 21.73
C ALA A 104 9.18 -12.97 20.40
N TRP A 105 9.75 -12.17 19.50
CA TRP A 105 9.11 -11.65 18.30
C TRP A 105 8.97 -12.69 17.18
N VAL A 106 9.89 -13.65 17.09
CA VAL A 106 10.00 -14.60 15.97
C VAL A 106 8.69 -15.36 15.75
N THR A 107 8.08 -15.88 16.82
CA THR A 107 6.81 -16.64 16.74
C THR A 107 5.70 -15.81 16.10
N TRP A 108 5.53 -14.58 16.56
CA TRP A 108 4.51 -13.67 16.06
C TRP A 108 4.79 -13.22 14.62
N HIS A 109 6.06 -13.02 14.29
CA HIS A 109 6.48 -12.58 12.96
C HIS A 109 6.12 -13.62 11.90
N TRP A 110 6.52 -14.88 12.08
CA TRP A 110 6.23 -15.89 11.08
C TRP A 110 4.74 -16.23 10.99
N MET A 111 4.00 -16.22 12.10
CA MET A 111 2.55 -16.43 12.09
C MET A 111 1.84 -15.31 11.31
N ALA A 112 2.18 -14.06 11.57
CA ALA A 112 1.65 -12.92 10.82
C ALA A 112 2.05 -12.98 9.34
N GLY A 113 3.26 -13.46 9.04
CA GLY A 113 3.75 -13.71 7.68
C GLY A 113 2.92 -14.72 6.92
N LEU A 114 2.52 -15.83 7.55
CA LEU A 114 1.62 -16.82 6.94
C LEU A 114 0.23 -16.25 6.68
N VAL A 115 -0.32 -15.49 7.63
CA VAL A 115 -1.62 -14.83 7.44
C VAL A 115 -1.57 -13.83 6.28
N LEU A 116 -0.52 -13.01 6.20
CA LEU A 116 -0.33 -12.07 5.09
C LEU A 116 -0.14 -12.81 3.76
N THR A 117 0.63 -13.89 3.74
CA THR A 117 0.87 -14.71 2.55
C THR A 117 -0.45 -15.29 2.04
N ALA A 118 -1.24 -15.91 2.91
CA ALA A 118 -2.56 -16.45 2.55
C ALA A 118 -3.50 -15.35 2.04
N ALA A 119 -3.52 -14.17 2.67
CA ALA A 119 -4.32 -13.04 2.24
C ALA A 119 -3.90 -12.53 0.84
N ILE A 120 -2.59 -12.43 0.57
CA ILE A 120 -2.07 -12.02 -0.75
C ILE A 120 -2.41 -13.05 -1.82
N LEU A 121 -2.25 -14.35 -1.54
CA LEU A 121 -2.62 -15.41 -2.49
C LEU A 121 -4.11 -15.37 -2.81
N PHE A 122 -4.96 -15.23 -1.79
CA PHE A 122 -6.39 -15.02 -1.98
C PHE A 122 -6.66 -13.77 -2.83
N HIS A 123 -5.96 -12.65 -2.56
CA HIS A 123 -6.13 -11.41 -3.31
C HIS A 123 -5.79 -11.59 -4.79
N ILE A 124 -4.66 -12.25 -5.10
CA ILE A 124 -4.22 -12.50 -6.48
C ILE A 124 -5.27 -13.34 -7.20
N VAL A 125 -5.67 -14.49 -6.63
CA VAL A 125 -6.68 -15.37 -7.21
C VAL A 125 -8.00 -14.63 -7.43
N HIS A 126 -8.49 -13.93 -6.40
CA HIS A 126 -9.73 -13.18 -6.49
C HIS A 126 -9.65 -12.06 -7.53
N ALA A 127 -8.53 -11.34 -7.61
CA ALA A 127 -8.34 -10.27 -8.57
C ALA A 127 -8.27 -10.78 -10.01
N THR A 128 -7.59 -11.90 -10.25
CA THR A 128 -7.43 -12.50 -11.57
C THR A 128 -8.74 -13.03 -12.15
N PHE A 129 -9.58 -13.66 -11.32
CA PHE A 129 -10.77 -14.36 -11.82
C PHE A 129 -12.09 -13.62 -11.59
N TRP A 130 -12.18 -12.73 -10.59
CA TRP A 130 -13.43 -12.05 -10.22
C TRP A 130 -13.36 -10.53 -10.25
N MET A 131 -12.19 -9.93 -10.47
CA MET A 131 -12.04 -8.48 -10.63
C MET A 131 -11.40 -8.14 -11.98
N ASP A 132 -11.24 -6.85 -12.23
CA ASP A 132 -10.53 -6.33 -13.40
C ASP A 132 -9.03 -6.21 -13.08
N PHE A 133 -8.32 -7.34 -13.15
CA PHE A 133 -6.89 -7.45 -12.84
C PHE A 133 -6.03 -6.46 -13.64
N TRP A 134 -6.41 -6.19 -14.89
CA TRP A 134 -5.64 -5.33 -15.79
C TRP A 134 -5.77 -3.84 -15.44
N SER A 135 -6.93 -3.41 -14.92
CA SER A 135 -7.20 -2.00 -14.60
C SER A 135 -6.27 -1.35 -13.57
N ILE A 136 -5.58 -2.14 -12.75
CA ILE A 136 -4.70 -1.62 -11.69
C ILE A 136 -3.27 -1.34 -12.19
N TRP A 137 -2.88 -1.94 -13.32
CA TRP A 137 -1.54 -1.77 -13.86
C TRP A 137 -1.43 -0.42 -14.57
N VAL A 138 -0.36 0.31 -14.24
CA VAL A 138 -0.07 1.59 -14.90
C VAL A 138 0.58 1.29 -16.23
N GLY A 139 -0.08 1.72 -17.32
CA GLY A 139 0.35 1.51 -18.69
C GLY A 139 0.62 2.82 -19.44
N PRO A 140 1.12 2.75 -20.70
CA PRO A 140 1.37 3.93 -21.53
C PRO A 140 0.11 4.79 -21.78
N SER A 141 -1.07 4.17 -21.76
CA SER A 141 -2.36 4.87 -21.87
C SER A 141 -2.67 5.80 -20.69
N ASP A 142 -1.99 5.64 -19.55
CA ASP A 142 -2.16 6.47 -18.36
C ASP A 142 -1.30 7.75 -18.38
N ILE A 143 -0.39 7.90 -19.35
CA ILE A 143 0.53 9.07 -19.44
C ILE A 143 -0.21 10.41 -19.48
N PRO A 144 -1.32 10.58 -20.24
CA PRO A 144 -2.07 11.83 -20.22
C PRO A 144 -2.71 12.12 -18.85
N GLU A 145 -3.20 11.09 -18.15
CA GLU A 145 -3.75 11.21 -16.80
C GLU A 145 -2.63 11.52 -15.78
N PHE A 146 -1.45 10.91 -15.92
CA PHE A 146 -0.27 11.20 -15.11
C PHE A 146 0.16 12.66 -15.24
N LYS A 147 0.25 13.16 -16.48
CA LYS A 147 0.59 14.55 -16.74
C LYS A 147 -0.45 15.50 -16.13
N ALA A 148 -1.74 15.20 -16.30
CA ALA A 148 -2.81 16.03 -15.75
C ALA A 148 -2.84 16.02 -14.22
N GLU A 149 -2.63 14.87 -13.59
CA GLU A 149 -2.60 14.76 -12.13
C GLU A 149 -1.38 15.46 -11.54
N ILE A 150 -0.20 15.31 -12.14
CA ILE A 150 1.01 16.07 -11.73
C ILE A 150 0.78 17.57 -11.88
N LEU A 151 0.22 18.03 -13.00
CA LEU A 151 -0.05 19.45 -13.21
C LEU A 151 -1.06 19.99 -12.18
N ARG A 152 -2.09 19.21 -11.82
CA ARG A 152 -3.02 19.56 -10.73
C ARG A 152 -2.32 19.55 -9.36
N GLU A 153 -1.46 18.57 -9.12
CA GLU A 153 -0.58 18.51 -7.94
C GLU A 153 0.47 19.61 -7.93
N LEU A 154 0.69 20.35 -9.03
CA LEU A 154 1.56 21.54 -9.08
C LEU A 154 0.74 22.85 -9.07
N GLY A 155 -0.58 22.77 -8.88
CA GLY A 155 -1.47 23.93 -8.75
C GLY A 155 -2.03 24.48 -10.06
N HIS A 156 -1.75 23.83 -11.20
CA HIS A 156 -2.30 24.24 -12.49
C HIS A 156 -3.75 23.79 -12.66
N GLU A 157 -4.57 24.65 -13.27
CA GLU A 157 -5.90 24.28 -13.76
C GLU A 157 -5.76 23.46 -15.03
N VAL A 158 -6.01 22.16 -14.91
CA VAL A 158 -6.05 21.25 -16.07
C VAL A 158 -7.49 20.88 -16.35
N ALA A 159 -7.99 21.34 -17.50
CA ALA A 159 -9.27 20.90 -18.04
C ALA A 159 -9.26 19.37 -18.22
N GLY A 160 -10.23 18.67 -17.65
CA GLY A 160 -10.36 17.23 -17.80
C GLY A 160 -11.13 16.56 -16.66
N PRO A 161 -11.55 15.30 -16.86
CA PRO A 161 -12.35 14.58 -15.89
C PRO A 161 -11.59 14.39 -14.57
N LYS A 162 -12.34 14.38 -13.46
CA LYS A 162 -11.81 14.09 -12.13
C LYS A 162 -11.39 12.63 -12.01
N PRO A 163 -10.58 12.26 -11.01
CA PRO A 163 -10.21 10.86 -10.81
C PRO A 163 -11.45 9.98 -10.61
N GLY A 164 -11.36 8.75 -11.14
CA GLY A 164 -12.34 7.69 -10.92
C GLY A 164 -12.31 7.16 -9.48
N LYS A 165 -12.72 5.92 -9.26
CA LYS A 165 -12.76 5.33 -7.90
C LYS A 165 -11.37 5.30 -7.24
N TYR A 166 -10.33 5.01 -8.02
CA TYR A 166 -8.93 4.97 -7.59
C TYR A 166 -8.09 5.90 -8.47
N PRO A 167 -7.52 6.98 -7.92
CA PRO A 167 -6.62 7.87 -8.66
C PRO A 167 -5.29 7.19 -8.96
N LEU A 168 -4.51 7.77 -9.87
CA LEU A 168 -3.22 7.22 -10.30
C LEU A 168 -2.22 7.02 -9.15
N GLY A 169 -2.18 7.94 -8.18
CA GLY A 169 -1.34 7.78 -6.98
C GLY A 169 -1.65 6.47 -6.22
N ASN A 170 -2.92 6.05 -6.17
CA ASN A 170 -3.29 4.77 -5.55
C ASN A 170 -2.80 3.57 -6.38
N ARG A 171 -2.80 3.67 -7.71
CA ARG A 171 -2.30 2.62 -8.61
C ARG A 171 -0.78 2.48 -8.52
N LEU A 172 -0.05 3.60 -8.49
CA LEU A 172 1.39 3.63 -8.27
C LEU A 172 1.77 3.09 -6.89
N TYR A 173 1.03 3.49 -5.85
CA TYR A 173 1.18 2.93 -4.51
C TYR A 173 0.97 1.41 -4.50
N HIS A 174 -0.08 0.94 -5.17
CA HIS A 174 -0.37 -0.49 -5.30
C HIS A 174 0.77 -1.21 -6.03
N LEU A 175 1.29 -0.65 -7.11
CA LEU A 175 2.44 -1.24 -7.82
C LEU A 175 3.66 -1.38 -6.89
N ALA A 176 3.98 -0.32 -6.14
CA ALA A 176 5.09 -0.35 -5.19
C ALA A 176 4.89 -1.40 -4.09
N ILE A 177 3.69 -1.48 -3.50
CA ILE A 177 3.40 -2.46 -2.44
C ILE A 177 3.35 -3.89 -2.96
N VAL A 178 2.97 -4.11 -4.23
CA VAL A 178 3.03 -5.43 -4.86
C VAL A 178 4.47 -5.92 -4.95
N PHE A 179 5.39 -5.11 -5.47
CA PHE A 179 6.80 -5.51 -5.56
C PHE A 179 7.44 -5.73 -4.19
N ALA A 180 7.25 -4.79 -3.26
CA ALA A 180 7.80 -4.93 -1.91
C ALA A 180 7.17 -6.12 -1.17
N GLY A 181 5.84 -6.27 -1.24
CA GLY A 181 5.09 -7.34 -0.59
C GLY A 181 5.44 -8.72 -1.13
N LEU A 182 5.49 -8.91 -2.46
CA LEU A 182 5.85 -10.20 -3.06
C LEU A 182 7.31 -10.56 -2.78
N THR A 183 8.22 -9.58 -2.76
CA THR A 183 9.61 -9.81 -2.36
C THR A 183 9.69 -10.27 -0.91
N ALA A 184 8.99 -9.60 0.01
CA ALA A 184 8.94 -9.97 1.42
C ALA A 184 8.31 -11.35 1.65
N VAL A 185 7.21 -11.67 0.95
CA VAL A 185 6.55 -12.99 1.02
C VAL A 185 7.47 -14.08 0.48
N GLY A 186 8.03 -13.92 -0.72
CA GLY A 186 8.88 -14.94 -1.33
C GLY A 186 10.10 -15.26 -0.47
N THR A 187 10.83 -14.23 -0.05
CA THR A 187 11.99 -14.40 0.84
C THR A 187 11.59 -14.92 2.23
N GLY A 188 10.48 -14.43 2.80
CA GLY A 188 9.97 -14.85 4.10
C GLY A 188 9.56 -16.33 4.14
N VAL A 189 8.91 -16.83 3.09
CA VAL A 189 8.55 -18.24 2.94
C VAL A 189 9.80 -19.12 2.95
N PHE A 190 10.86 -18.74 2.24
CA PHE A 190 12.13 -19.47 2.31
C PHE A 190 12.76 -19.42 3.70
N MET A 191 12.76 -18.24 4.35
CA MET A 191 13.28 -18.05 5.70
C MET A 191 12.55 -18.87 6.76
N MET A 192 11.33 -19.37 6.49
CA MET A 192 10.65 -20.28 7.42
C MET A 192 11.48 -21.54 7.70
N SER A 193 12.24 -22.06 6.73
CA SER A 193 13.14 -23.22 6.93
C SER A 193 14.22 -22.99 7.99
N ARG A 194 14.53 -21.73 8.31
CA ARG A 194 15.54 -21.34 9.30
C ARG A 194 15.00 -21.26 10.73
N VAL A 195 13.69 -21.32 10.93
CA VAL A 195 13.04 -21.27 12.24
C VAL A 195 12.33 -22.59 12.55
N ARG A 196 12.10 -22.86 13.84
CA ARG A 196 11.31 -24.04 14.25
C ARG A 196 9.83 -23.70 14.09
N THR A 197 9.13 -24.49 13.29
CA THR A 197 7.69 -24.35 13.04
C THR A 197 7.01 -25.71 13.20
N PRO A 198 5.69 -25.78 13.40
CA PRO A 198 4.98 -27.06 13.44
C PRO A 198 4.84 -27.72 12.07
N PHE A 199 5.19 -27.05 10.97
CA PHE A 199 4.94 -27.53 9.61
C PHE A 199 6.07 -28.38 9.03
N PHE A 200 7.32 -28.12 9.43
CA PHE A 200 8.49 -28.84 8.93
C PHE A 200 9.70 -28.68 9.85
N THR A 201 10.64 -29.61 9.71
CA THR A 201 11.93 -29.58 10.42
C THR A 201 12.75 -28.38 9.96
N ARG A 202 13.36 -27.68 10.92
CA ARG A 202 14.28 -26.57 10.66
C ARG A 202 15.53 -27.07 9.92
N ASP A 203 15.76 -26.57 8.72
CA ASP A 203 16.94 -26.83 7.90
C ASP A 203 17.64 -25.52 7.51
N PRO A 204 18.68 -25.11 8.26
CA PRO A 204 19.43 -23.90 7.94
C PRO A 204 20.37 -24.05 6.73
N TYR A 205 20.54 -25.26 6.19
CA TYR A 205 21.46 -25.59 5.10
C TYR A 205 20.76 -25.80 3.75
N LEU A 206 19.46 -25.50 3.67
CA LEU A 206 18.67 -25.57 2.44
C LEU A 206 19.32 -24.82 1.26
N PHE A 207 20.01 -23.71 1.54
CA PHE A 207 20.73 -22.91 0.56
C PHE A 207 22.16 -22.61 1.00
N SER A 208 22.99 -22.22 0.01
CA SER A 208 24.35 -21.72 0.24
C SER A 208 24.37 -20.39 1.00
N ASP A 209 25.50 -20.07 1.64
CA ASP A 209 25.68 -18.81 2.38
C ASP A 209 25.38 -17.56 1.53
N ILE A 210 25.78 -17.57 0.25
CA ILE A 210 25.54 -16.44 -0.66
C ILE A 210 24.04 -16.28 -0.98
N THR A 211 23.34 -17.39 -1.24
CA THR A 211 21.89 -17.39 -1.49
C THR A 211 21.12 -16.91 -0.25
N TRP A 212 21.54 -17.34 0.94
CA TRP A 212 20.97 -16.83 2.19
C TRP A 212 21.23 -15.34 2.37
N GLY A 213 22.44 -14.88 2.08
CA GLY A 213 22.78 -13.47 2.13
C GLY A 213 21.88 -12.60 1.25
N PHE A 214 21.65 -13.00 0.00
CA PHE A 214 20.70 -12.31 -0.88
C PHE A 214 19.27 -12.38 -0.35
N THR A 215 18.85 -13.53 0.21
CA THR A 215 17.52 -13.69 0.80
C THR A 215 17.29 -12.68 1.93
N TYR A 216 18.24 -12.53 2.86
CA TYR A 216 18.15 -11.57 3.95
C TYR A 216 18.21 -10.11 3.49
N VAL A 217 19.05 -9.82 2.49
CA VAL A 217 19.13 -8.47 1.93
C VAL A 217 17.82 -8.09 1.24
N MET A 218 17.27 -8.96 0.40
CA MET A 218 16.00 -8.71 -0.28
C MET A 218 14.84 -8.60 0.70
N HIS A 219 14.78 -9.47 1.72
CA HIS A 219 13.76 -9.38 2.78
C HIS A 219 13.89 -8.07 3.56
N GLY A 220 15.10 -7.68 3.94
CA GLY A 220 15.39 -6.43 4.64
C GLY A 220 15.06 -5.19 3.82
N LEU A 221 15.44 -5.15 2.53
CA LEU A 221 15.08 -4.06 1.62
C LEU A 221 13.56 -3.93 1.46
N ALA A 222 12.87 -5.07 1.31
CA ALA A 222 11.41 -5.09 1.22
C ALA A 222 10.76 -4.59 2.51
N GLY A 223 11.25 -5.03 3.68
CA GLY A 223 10.80 -4.56 4.99
C GLY A 223 10.98 -3.05 5.17
N VAL A 224 12.17 -2.52 4.88
CA VAL A 224 12.46 -1.08 4.99
C VAL A 224 11.61 -0.24 4.01
N SER A 225 11.36 -0.76 2.80
CA SER A 225 10.46 -0.12 1.83
C SER A 225 9.01 -0.12 2.32
N LEU A 226 8.55 -1.23 2.90
CA LEU A 226 7.21 -1.36 3.48
C LEU A 226 7.00 -0.40 4.65
N VAL A 227 8.02 -0.09 5.46
CA VAL A 227 7.93 0.97 6.49
C VAL A 227 7.54 2.31 5.85
N GLY A 228 8.28 2.75 4.82
CA GLY A 228 8.00 4.02 4.13
C GLY A 228 6.62 4.04 3.48
N LEU A 229 6.24 2.95 2.80
CA LEU A 229 4.92 2.81 2.16
C LEU A 229 3.78 2.82 3.19
N VAL A 230 3.96 2.18 4.34
CA VAL A 230 2.94 2.17 5.41
C VAL A 230 2.82 3.55 6.05
N ILE A 231 3.93 4.26 6.29
CA ILE A 231 3.91 5.65 6.78
C ILE A 231 3.12 6.54 5.84
N ALA A 232 3.42 6.50 4.54
CA ALA A 232 2.72 7.28 3.54
C ALA A 232 1.21 6.93 3.51
N HIS A 233 0.88 5.65 3.53
CA HIS A 233 -0.51 5.18 3.54
C HIS A 233 -1.29 5.65 4.76
N VAL A 234 -0.73 5.47 5.96
CA VAL A 234 -1.35 5.90 7.22
C VAL A 234 -1.52 7.41 7.23
N TYR A 235 -0.52 8.17 6.79
CA TYR A 235 -0.63 9.62 6.67
C TYR A 235 -1.79 10.07 5.78
N PHE A 236 -1.88 9.52 4.56
CA PHE A 236 -2.99 9.84 3.66
C PHE A 236 -4.34 9.41 4.22
N ALA A 237 -4.38 8.34 5.01
CA ALA A 237 -5.59 7.88 5.68
C ALA A 237 -6.03 8.79 6.85
N VAL A 238 -5.10 9.32 7.65
CA VAL A 238 -5.46 10.16 8.81
C VAL A 238 -5.64 11.64 8.47
N ARG A 239 -5.38 12.03 7.22
CA ARG A 239 -5.51 13.42 6.77
C ARG A 239 -6.93 13.96 7.00
N PRO A 240 -7.11 15.11 7.69
CA PRO A 240 -8.42 15.65 8.03
C PRO A 240 -9.37 15.84 6.85
N ASP A 241 -8.88 16.42 5.75
CA ASP A 241 -9.66 16.66 4.52
C ASP A 241 -10.21 15.39 3.85
N LYS A 242 -9.58 14.25 4.13
CA LYS A 242 -9.84 12.96 3.50
C LYS A 242 -10.30 11.90 4.49
N TRP A 243 -10.54 12.26 5.75
CA TRP A 243 -10.99 11.31 6.79
C TRP A 243 -12.26 10.56 6.36
N TRP A 244 -13.14 11.18 5.57
CA TRP A 244 -14.32 10.48 5.04
C TRP A 244 -13.97 9.20 4.25
N ILE A 245 -12.81 9.13 3.60
CA ILE A 245 -12.30 7.93 2.93
C ILE A 245 -11.99 6.85 3.97
N THR A 246 -11.29 7.20 5.06
CA THR A 246 -10.98 6.27 6.15
C THR A 246 -12.23 5.80 6.88
N LYS A 247 -13.20 6.69 7.11
CA LYS A 247 -14.53 6.32 7.63
C LYS A 247 -15.22 5.33 6.71
N SER A 248 -15.06 5.45 5.39
CA SER A 248 -15.62 4.49 4.45
C SER A 248 -14.98 3.09 4.54
N MET A 249 -13.72 2.98 4.97
CA MET A 249 -13.08 1.70 5.27
C MET A 249 -13.58 1.06 6.57
N LEU A 250 -14.15 1.85 7.47
CA LEU A 250 -14.81 1.36 8.68
C LEU A 250 -16.29 1.07 8.45
N LEU A 251 -17.02 1.96 7.78
CA LEU A 251 -18.49 1.94 7.65
C LEU A 251 -18.98 1.34 6.32
N GLY A 252 -18.16 1.36 5.26
CA GLY A 252 -18.47 0.79 3.94
C GLY A 252 -19.06 1.75 2.91
N TRP A 253 -19.40 2.99 3.30
CA TRP A 253 -20.11 3.95 2.44
C TRP A 253 -19.55 5.38 2.54
N VAL A 254 -19.93 6.22 1.59
CA VAL A 254 -19.64 7.67 1.53
C VAL A 254 -20.91 8.45 1.23
N THR A 255 -20.97 9.75 1.59
CA THR A 255 -22.16 10.56 1.28
C THR A 255 -22.23 10.90 -0.21
N ARG A 256 -23.44 11.13 -0.73
CA ARG A 256 -23.64 11.66 -2.08
C ARG A 256 -22.80 12.90 -2.35
N ARG A 257 -22.80 13.87 -1.43
CA ARG A 257 -21.97 15.08 -1.52
C ARG A 257 -20.48 14.76 -1.63
N GLN A 258 -19.94 13.86 -0.81
CA GLN A 258 -18.52 13.48 -0.87
C GLN A 258 -18.18 12.81 -2.20
N TYR A 259 -19.05 11.92 -2.70
CA TYR A 259 -18.90 11.31 -4.00
C TYR A 259 -18.88 12.36 -5.12
N LEU A 260 -19.85 13.27 -5.16
CA LEU A 260 -19.96 14.33 -6.16
C LEU A 260 -18.85 15.39 -6.03
N GLN A 261 -18.29 15.61 -4.85
CA GLN A 261 -17.21 16.60 -4.67
C GLN A 261 -15.87 16.08 -5.21
N TYR A 262 -15.58 14.80 -4.98
CA TYR A 262 -14.24 14.21 -5.19
C TYR A 262 -14.12 13.26 -6.39
N HIS A 263 -15.23 12.75 -6.93
CA HIS A 263 -15.20 11.79 -8.03
C HIS A 263 -15.98 12.27 -9.25
N ASP A 264 -15.64 11.71 -10.39
CA ASP A 264 -16.40 11.86 -11.62
C ASP A 264 -17.46 10.75 -11.75
N PRO A 265 -18.77 11.08 -11.79
CA PRO A 265 -19.82 10.09 -11.94
C PRO A 265 -19.77 9.29 -13.24
N HIS A 266 -19.15 9.82 -14.29
CA HIS A 266 -18.97 9.09 -15.55
C HIS A 266 -17.89 8.01 -15.43
N ARG A 267 -16.88 8.22 -14.57
CA ARG A 267 -15.79 7.26 -14.31
C ARG A 267 -16.09 6.31 -13.16
N TRP A 268 -16.94 6.71 -12.22
CA TRP A 268 -17.46 5.84 -11.17
C TRP A 268 -18.99 5.84 -11.15
N VAL A 269 -19.60 5.11 -12.08
CA VAL A 269 -21.05 4.91 -12.11
C VAL A 269 -21.50 4.09 -10.88
N VAL A 270 -22.52 4.57 -10.18
CA VAL A 270 -23.16 3.89 -9.05
C VAL A 270 -24.20 2.91 -9.59
N GLY A 271 -24.19 1.66 -9.13
CA GLY A 271 -25.12 0.61 -9.58
C GLY A 271 -24.64 -0.24 -10.77
N SER A 272 -23.54 0.11 -11.43
CA SER A 272 -22.95 -0.74 -12.48
C SER A 272 -22.23 -1.96 -11.90
N LYS A 273 -22.46 -3.15 -12.47
CA LYS A 273 -21.74 -4.36 -12.08
C LYS A 273 -20.25 -4.22 -12.44
N PRO A 274 -19.31 -4.80 -11.67
CA PRO A 274 -17.87 -4.68 -11.92
C PRO A 274 -17.43 -4.98 -13.37
N GLY A 275 -18.14 -5.87 -14.09
CA GLY A 275 -17.83 -6.27 -15.47
C GLY A 275 -18.39 -5.38 -16.59
N GLU A 276 -19.22 -4.36 -16.29
CA GLU A 276 -19.75 -3.45 -17.32
C GLU A 276 -18.78 -2.31 -17.69
N ARG A 277 -17.75 -2.07 -16.87
CA ARG A 277 -16.77 -0.98 -17.08
C ARG A 277 -15.81 -1.24 -18.23
N ALA A 278 -15.47 -2.50 -18.52
CA ALA A 278 -14.52 -2.88 -19.55
C ALA A 278 -15.02 -2.71 -20.99
N ARG A 279 -16.32 -2.46 -21.21
CA ARG A 279 -16.93 -2.31 -22.54
C ARG A 279 -17.14 -0.86 -22.99
N ARG A 280 -16.75 0.12 -22.17
CA ARG A 280 -17.01 1.56 -22.43
C ARG A 280 -15.75 2.44 -22.36
N ALA A 281 -14.56 1.83 -22.31
CA ALA A 281 -13.28 2.53 -22.46
C ALA A 281 -12.76 2.32 -23.87
#